data_AF-A0A0L8G397-F1
#
_entry.id   AF-A0A0L8G397-F1
#
_cell.length_a   1.000
_cell.length_b   1.000
_cell.length_c   1.000
_cell.angle_alpha   90.00
_cell.angle_beta   90.00
_cell.angle_gamma   90.00
#
_symmetry.space_group_name_H-M   'P 1'
#
loop_
_entity.id
_entity.type
_entity.pdbx_description
1 polymer ?
#
loop_
_entity_poly.entity_id
_entity_poly.type
_entity_poly.pdbx_seq_one_letter_code
_entity_poly.pdbx_strand_id
1 'polypeptide(L)'
;MAKVLGAIQDQINFVIVRKNDVNTVMQTRSFYSADCNTDHLLVIAKLKMVTKKTPRAEKPKKHKINTEKHPRSSDENKISRIC
;
A
#
# COMPACT_ATOMS: atom_id res chain seq x y z
N MET A 1 -0.34 19.99 -11.12
CA MET A 1 -1.46 20.22 -12.06
C MET A 1 -2.31 18.96 -12.14
N ALA A 2 -3.53 18.99 -11.58
CA ALA A 2 -4.50 17.91 -11.74
C ALA A 2 -5.36 18.14 -12.99
N LYS A 3 -5.86 17.09 -13.62
CA LYS A 3 -6.71 17.19 -14.82
C LYS A 3 -8.12 16.74 -14.46
N VAL A 4 -9.10 17.61 -14.70
CA VAL A 4 -10.53 17.33 -14.53
C VAL A 4 -10.99 16.48 -15.72
N LEU A 5 -11.59 15.33 -15.44
CA LEU A 5 -12.08 14.37 -16.44
C LEU A 5 -13.62 14.37 -16.44
N GLY A 6 -14.22 15.38 -17.09
CA GLY A 6 -15.66 15.43 -17.36
C GLY A 6 -16.37 16.61 -16.69
N ALA A 7 -17.18 17.31 -17.48
CA ALA A 7 -18.07 18.38 -17.04
C ALA A 7 -19.52 17.89 -17.20
N ILE A 8 -20.33 18.06 -16.15
CA ILE A 8 -21.72 17.62 -16.09
C ILE A 8 -22.51 18.75 -15.44
N GLN A 9 -23.71 19.03 -15.93
CA GLN A 9 -24.53 20.19 -15.52
C GLN A 9 -24.86 20.12 -14.02
N ASP A 10 -24.67 21.26 -13.34
CA ASP A 10 -24.47 21.46 -11.88
C ASP A 10 -23.15 20.89 -11.30
N GLN A 11 -22.09 21.67 -11.53
CA GLN A 11 -20.67 21.29 -11.39
C GLN A 11 -20.10 21.46 -9.97
N ILE A 12 -20.63 20.78 -8.96
CA ILE A 12 -19.90 20.62 -7.69
C ILE A 12 -19.17 19.27 -7.58
N ASN A 13 -19.56 18.29 -8.40
CA ASN A 13 -19.04 16.92 -8.30
C ASN A 13 -17.94 16.66 -9.34
N PHE A 14 -16.72 16.38 -8.89
CA PHE A 14 -15.57 16.13 -9.75
C PHE A 14 -14.76 14.90 -9.33
N VAL A 15 -14.28 14.15 -10.31
CA VAL A 15 -13.20 13.17 -10.11
C VAL A 15 -11.88 13.77 -10.55
N ILE A 16 -10.97 13.95 -9.60
CA ILE A 16 -9.67 14.58 -9.82
C ILE A 16 -8.58 13.51 -9.94
N VAL A 17 -7.84 13.54 -11.05
CA VAL A 17 -6.72 12.63 -11.30
C VAL A 17 -5.45 13.43 -11.56
N ARG A 18 -4.30 12.92 -11.10
CA ARG A 18 -2.99 13.52 -11.41
C ARG A 18 -2.74 13.45 -12.91
N LYS A 19 -2.10 14.47 -13.49
CA LYS A 19 -1.81 14.54 -14.93
C LYS A 19 -1.11 13.28 -15.48
N ASN A 20 -0.18 12.72 -14.72
CA ASN A 20 0.56 11.51 -15.11
C ASN A 20 -0.30 10.25 -15.15
N ASP A 21 -1.40 10.23 -14.41
CA ASP A 21 -2.28 9.07 -14.25
C ASP A 21 -3.56 9.18 -15.08
N VAL A 22 -3.73 10.26 -15.87
CA VAL A 22 -4.95 10.48 -16.68
C VAL A 22 -5.21 9.32 -17.65
N ASN A 23 -4.15 8.74 -18.21
CA ASN A 23 -4.24 7.61 -19.14
C ASN A 23 -4.74 6.32 -18.47
N THR A 24 -4.78 6.26 -17.13
CA THR A 24 -5.35 5.14 -16.39
C THR A 24 -6.88 5.20 -16.30
N VAL A 25 -7.46 6.38 -16.53
CA VAL A 25 -8.91 6.56 -16.50
C VAL A 25 -9.50 6.00 -17.79
N MET A 26 -10.25 4.91 -17.67
CA MET A 26 -10.90 4.25 -18.80
C MET A 26 -12.20 4.96 -19.21
N GLN A 27 -12.94 5.47 -18.22
CA GLN A 27 -14.26 6.03 -18.43
C GLN A 27 -14.68 6.89 -17.25
N THR A 28 -15.33 8.02 -17.52
CA THR A 28 -16.06 8.81 -16.51
C THR A 28 -17.50 8.99 -16.97
N ARG A 29 -18.48 8.83 -16.07
CA ARG A 29 -19.91 9.02 -16.36
C ARG A 29 -20.63 9.64 -15.16
N SER A 30 -21.69 10.40 -15.44
CA SER A 30 -22.75 10.74 -14.48
C SER A 30 -23.93 9.80 -14.61
N PHE A 31 -24.61 9.58 -13.50
CA PHE A 31 -25.89 8.88 -13.46
C PHE A 31 -26.94 9.77 -12.80
N TYR A 32 -27.93 10.19 -13.59
CA TYR A 32 -29.06 11.03 -13.15
C TYR A 32 -30.13 10.27 -12.37
N SER A 33 -30.15 8.94 -12.51
CA SER A 33 -31.13 8.05 -11.89
C SER A 33 -30.48 7.06 -10.92
N ALA A 34 -29.33 7.41 -10.36
CA ALA A 34 -28.83 6.62 -9.23
C ALA A 34 -29.88 6.72 -8.11
N ASP A 35 -30.14 5.62 -7.41
CA ASP A 35 -31.11 5.55 -6.30
C ASP A 35 -30.56 6.25 -5.04
N CYS A 36 -30.11 7.48 -5.24
CA CYS A 36 -29.54 8.37 -4.27
C CYS A 36 -30.60 9.43 -4.03
N ASN A 37 -31.13 9.50 -2.82
CA ASN A 37 -32.16 10.46 -2.44
C ASN A 37 -31.55 11.86 -2.22
N THR A 38 -30.80 12.34 -3.21
CA THR A 38 -30.05 13.60 -3.22
C THR A 38 -30.32 14.36 -4.50
N ASP A 39 -30.22 15.68 -4.45
CA ASP A 39 -30.25 16.59 -5.61
C ASP A 39 -28.98 16.52 -6.48
N HIS A 40 -28.08 15.56 -6.20
CA HIS A 40 -26.80 15.41 -6.90
C HIS A 40 -26.71 14.13 -7.74
N LEU A 41 -26.08 14.28 -8.91
CA LEU A 41 -25.79 13.17 -9.81
C LEU A 41 -24.62 12.35 -9.28
N LEU A 42 -24.75 11.03 -9.32
CA LEU A 42 -23.64 10.13 -9.02
C LEU A 42 -22.58 10.21 -10.13
N VAL A 43 -21.36 10.59 -9.79
CA VAL A 43 -20.23 10.62 -10.74
C VAL A 43 -19.33 9.42 -10.48
N ILE A 44 -19.11 8.60 -11.51
CA ILE A 44 -18.26 7.41 -11.44
C ILE A 44 -17.12 7.52 -12.46
N ALA A 45 -15.90 7.25 -12.01
CA ALA A 45 -14.76 7.03 -12.89
C ALA A 45 -14.22 5.60 -12.73
N LYS A 46 -13.98 4.93 -13.85
CA LYS A 46 -13.36 3.60 -13.91
C LYS A 46 -11.89 3.75 -14.25
N LEU A 47 -11.02 3.23 -13.39
CA LEU A 47 -9.55 3.32 -13.53
C LEU A 47 -8.93 1.93 -13.70
N LYS A 48 -7.89 1.83 -14.54
CA LYS A 48 -7.03 0.67 -14.70
C LYS A 48 -5.69 0.93 -14.01
N MET A 49 -5.50 0.39 -12.81
CA MET A 49 -4.28 0.57 -12.03
C MET A 49 -3.72 -0.77 -11.55
N VAL A 50 -2.40 -0.86 -11.48
CA VAL A 50 -1.68 -2.00 -10.89
C VAL A 50 -1.12 -1.56 -9.54
N THR A 51 -1.55 -2.21 -8.47
CA THR A 51 -1.01 -1.96 -7.13
C THR A 51 0.32 -2.68 -6.96
N LYS A 52 1.35 -1.95 -6.54
CA LYS A 52 2.62 -2.56 -6.14
C LYS A 52 2.46 -3.08 -4.71
N LYS A 53 2.82 -4.34 -4.48
CA LYS A 53 2.93 -4.86 -3.11
C LYS A 53 4.08 -4.12 -2.43
N THR A 54 3.81 -3.53 -1.26
CA THR A 54 4.89 -3.05 -0.39
C THR A 54 5.71 -4.26 0.05
N PRO A 55 7.06 -4.22 -0.02
CA PRO A 55 7.88 -5.28 0.52
C PRO A 55 7.52 -5.46 1.99
N ARG A 56 7.03 -6.64 2.35
CA ARG A 56 6.89 -7.01 3.76
C ARG A 56 8.28 -6.96 4.36
N ALA A 57 8.45 -6.33 5.52
CA ALA A 57 9.70 -6.41 6.26
C ALA A 57 10.11 -7.88 6.35
N GLU A 58 11.24 -8.24 5.73
CA GLU A 58 11.78 -9.59 5.85
C GLU A 58 11.97 -9.85 7.35
N LYS A 59 11.48 -11.00 7.83
CA LYS A 59 11.81 -11.42 9.20
C LYS A 59 13.34 -11.43 9.29
N PRO A 60 13.95 -10.78 10.30
CA PRO A 60 15.40 -10.76 10.42
C PRO A 60 15.91 -12.19 10.33
N LYS A 61 16.82 -12.44 9.38
CA LYS A 61 17.44 -13.76 9.21
C LYS A 61 18.03 -14.14 10.58
N LYS A 62 17.61 -15.27 11.14
CA LYS A 62 18.19 -15.79 12.39
C LYS A 62 19.70 -15.84 12.21
N HIS A 63 20.45 -15.17 13.08
CA HIS A 63 21.90 -15.25 13.08
C HIS A 63 22.28 -16.73 13.20
N LYS A 64 22.92 -17.29 12.16
CA LYS A 64 23.54 -18.62 12.25
C LYS A 64 24.80 -18.43 13.07
N ILE A 65 24.69 -18.61 14.39
CA ILE A 65 25.86 -18.73 15.26
C ILE A 65 26.49 -20.08 14.91
N ASN A 66 27.66 -20.05 14.28
CA ASN A 66 28.47 -21.26 14.11
C ASN A 66 29.06 -21.60 15.48
N THR A 67 28.43 -22.52 16.19
CA THR A 67 29.05 -23.17 17.35
C THR A 67 29.99 -24.25 16.83
N GLU A 68 31.24 -23.88 16.57
CA GLU A 68 32.32 -24.85 16.50
C GLU A 68 32.47 -25.48 17.88
N LYS A 69 32.25 -26.79 17.96
CA LYS A 69 32.45 -27.56 19.19
C LYS A 69 33.94 -27.74 19.38
N HIS A 70 34.58 -26.91 20.20
CA HIS A 70 35.91 -27.23 20.70
C HIS A 70 35.85 -28.54 21.51
N PRO A 71 36.77 -29.48 21.29
CA PRO A 71 36.85 -30.69 22.10
C PRO A 71 37.10 -30.30 23.56
N ARG A 72 36.33 -30.89 24.47
CA ARG A 72 36.46 -30.66 25.92
C ARG A 72 37.87 -31.07 26.34
N SER A 73 38.74 -30.11 26.62
CA SER A 73 39.89 -30.36 27.49
C SER A 73 39.38 -30.34 28.92
N SER A 74 39.59 -31.46 29.60
CA SER A 74 39.22 -31.73 30.98
C SER A 74 40.11 -30.90 31.90
N ASP A 75 39.79 -29.63 32.14
CA ASP A 75 40.40 -28.89 33.25
C ASP A 75 39.32 -28.15 34.04
N GLU A 76 39.24 -28.54 35.30
CA GLU A 76 38.24 -28.14 36.27
C GLU A 76 38.45 -26.69 36.74
N ASN A 77 37.32 -26.04 37.03
CA ASN A 77 37.12 -25.10 38.13
C ASN A 77 37.35 -23.57 37.92
N LYS A 78 36.39 -22.83 38.50
CA LYS A 78 36.33 -21.41 38.86
C LYS A 78 35.97 -20.38 37.79
N ILE A 79 34.67 -20.19 37.56
CA ILE A 79 34.12 -18.83 37.46
C ILE A 79 32.86 -18.74 38.33
N SER A 80 33.02 -18.07 39.47
CA SER A 80 31.96 -17.66 40.39
C SER A 80 30.96 -16.77 39.65
N ARG A 81 29.65 -17.03 39.84
CA ARG A 81 28.59 -16.09 39.47
C ARG A 81 28.73 -14.86 40.36
N ILE A 82 29.19 -13.75 39.77
CA ILE A 82 28.99 -12.42 40.35
C ILE A 82 27.76 -11.81 39.65
N CYS A 83 26.92 -11.21 40.47
CA CYS A 83 25.55 -10.73 40.28
C CYS A 83 25.25 -10.03 38.94
#